data_AF-A0A9D9GNV1-F1
#
_entry.id   AF-A0A9D9GNV1-F1
#
_cell.length_a   1.000
_cell.length_b   1.000
_cell.length_c   1.000
_cell.angle_alpha   90.00
_cell.angle_beta   90.00
_cell.angle_gamma   90.00
#
_symmetry.space_group_name_H-M   'P 1'
#
loop_
_entity.id
_entity.type
_entity.pdbx_description
1 polymer ?
#
loop_
_entity_poly.entity_id
_entity_poly.type
_entity_poly.pdbx_seq_one_letter_code
_entity_poly.pdbx_strand_id
1 'polypeptide(L)'
;SLKRIAYITDTTNAEFKTDKIYQMLGKTDSLYVRIIDANNAKADLKAFDMVLISEVTASTAPIVANLEGIAKPVLNMKVHSYKTADGAWSWAENGYGDNTTATNLVVESAAQSHPMFKDIDFSKGNEIQMVSEVNTKALTYMNPESFTDAAGNIQSIASVKGEEQVCILEIPVGASVAGTKISEKFIQIGLNSSSYANLTNDALSIVRNACYYLMGMNSGLPSNSDTFKSTATGMNIYVSSGILNISFDNDGYDKANISIIGITGKIISQETIETIPGRNNYQTSLSGMASGVYMISVEGNGIHHVAKFIVKQ
;
A
#
# COMPACT_ATOMS: atom_id res chain seq x y z
N SER A 1 16.04 -4.62 -8.36
CA SER A 1 15.75 -4.53 -6.92
C SER A 1 14.25 -4.48 -6.74
N LEU A 2 13.72 -5.00 -5.62
CA LEU A 2 12.30 -4.83 -5.28
C LEU A 2 11.97 -3.34 -5.16
N LYS A 3 10.79 -2.95 -5.66
CA LYS A 3 10.30 -1.58 -5.54
C LYS A 3 9.63 -1.37 -4.20
N ARG A 4 9.99 -0.29 -3.51
CA ARG A 4 9.70 -0.09 -2.10
C ARG A 4 8.57 0.93 -1.90
N ILE A 5 7.51 0.50 -1.24
CA ILE A 5 6.34 1.33 -0.92
C ILE A 5 6.34 1.65 0.58
N ALA A 6 6.31 2.94 0.90
CA ALA A 6 5.96 3.41 2.24
C ALA A 6 4.43 3.43 2.37
N TYR A 7 3.88 2.46 3.10
CA TYR A 7 2.44 2.36 3.33
C TYR A 7 2.08 3.12 4.61
N ILE A 8 1.61 4.36 4.46
CA ILE A 8 1.28 5.24 5.58
C ILE A 8 -0.10 4.85 6.10
N THR A 9 -0.16 4.45 7.37
CA THR A 9 -1.41 4.02 8.02
C THR A 9 -1.29 4.08 9.55
N ASP A 10 -2.42 3.95 10.23
CA ASP A 10 -2.51 3.72 11.68
C ASP A 10 -2.93 2.27 11.92
N THR A 11 -2.00 1.44 12.38
CA THR A 11 -2.24 0.01 12.63
C THR A 11 -3.13 -0.26 13.84
N THR A 12 -3.36 0.75 14.69
CA THR A 12 -4.23 0.66 15.86
C THR A 12 -5.71 0.85 15.48
N ASN A 13 -5.98 1.45 14.32
CA ASN A 13 -7.34 1.65 13.82
C ASN A 13 -7.97 0.29 13.45
N ALA A 14 -9.23 0.09 13.86
CA ALA A 14 -9.97 -1.15 13.62
C ALA A 14 -10.14 -1.47 12.13
N GLU A 15 -10.27 -0.45 11.28
CA GLU A 15 -10.42 -0.63 9.82
C GLU A 15 -9.14 -1.13 9.15
N PHE A 16 -7.96 -0.90 9.76
CA PHE A 16 -6.72 -1.50 9.25
C PHE A 16 -6.78 -3.04 9.29
N LYS A 17 -7.54 -3.61 10.23
CA LYS A 17 -7.63 -5.07 10.40
C LYS A 17 -8.20 -5.79 9.19
N THR A 18 -8.95 -5.07 8.36
CA THR A 18 -9.58 -5.61 7.14
C THR A 18 -9.01 -4.98 5.88
N ASP A 19 -7.83 -4.36 5.96
CA ASP A 19 -7.15 -3.70 4.85
C ASP A 19 -6.63 -4.72 3.81
N LYS A 20 -7.51 -5.07 2.86
CA LYS A 20 -7.18 -5.94 1.73
C LYS A 20 -6.11 -5.35 0.81
N ILE A 21 -5.93 -4.02 0.79
CA ILE A 21 -4.93 -3.36 -0.06
C ILE A 21 -3.54 -3.65 0.47
N TYR A 22 -3.32 -3.43 1.77
CA TYR A 22 -2.04 -3.76 2.40
C TYR A 22 -1.71 -5.25 2.25
N GLN A 23 -2.69 -6.13 2.50
CA GLN A 23 -2.53 -7.57 2.34
C GLN A 23 -2.13 -7.97 0.91
N MET A 24 -2.80 -7.41 -0.11
CA MET A 24 -2.51 -7.70 -1.51
C MET A 24 -1.14 -7.17 -1.95
N LEU A 25 -0.81 -5.92 -1.62
CA LEU A 25 0.49 -5.34 -1.98
C LEU A 25 1.63 -6.08 -1.26
N GLY A 26 1.43 -6.46 0.00
CA GLY A 26 2.40 -7.26 0.77
C GLY A 26 2.67 -8.63 0.15
N LYS A 27 1.67 -9.26 -0.48
CA LYS A 27 1.80 -10.55 -1.17
C LYS A 27 2.37 -10.44 -2.60
N THR A 28 2.65 -9.22 -3.09
CA THR A 28 3.13 -8.99 -4.46
C THR A 28 4.66 -9.09 -4.52
N ASP A 29 5.19 -10.12 -5.19
CA ASP A 29 6.63 -10.45 -5.17
C ASP A 29 7.57 -9.40 -5.80
N SER A 30 7.05 -8.49 -6.63
CA SER A 30 7.82 -7.40 -7.21
C SER A 30 7.94 -6.18 -6.27
N LEU A 31 7.21 -6.20 -5.15
CA LEU A 31 7.06 -5.10 -4.22
C LEU A 31 7.63 -5.45 -2.84
N TYR A 32 8.21 -4.45 -2.19
CA TYR A 32 8.50 -4.46 -0.76
C TYR A 32 7.68 -3.36 -0.10
N VAL A 33 6.71 -3.75 0.72
CA VAL A 33 5.79 -2.82 1.36
C VAL A 33 6.12 -2.75 2.85
N ARG A 34 6.42 -1.54 3.34
CA ARG A 34 6.65 -1.32 4.77
C ARG A 34 5.61 -0.35 5.31
N ILE A 35 4.97 -0.75 6.41
CA ILE A 35 4.11 0.14 7.18
C ILE A 35 4.96 1.26 7.78
N ILE A 36 4.48 2.48 7.64
CA ILE A 36 4.97 3.65 8.34
C ILE A 36 3.83 4.17 9.20
N ASP A 37 4.07 4.25 10.51
CA ASP A 37 3.09 4.78 11.46
C ASP A 37 2.76 6.24 11.12
N ALA A 38 1.47 6.50 10.85
CA ALA A 38 0.96 7.83 10.54
C ALA A 38 1.19 8.86 11.65
N ASN A 39 1.38 8.41 12.90
CA ASN A 39 1.67 9.27 14.04
C ASN A 39 3.15 9.64 14.15
N ASN A 40 4.03 9.04 13.35
CA ASN A 40 5.45 9.36 13.31
C ASN A 40 5.75 10.46 12.28
N ALA A 41 5.68 11.73 12.71
CA ALA A 41 6.01 12.87 11.86
C ALA A 41 7.44 12.83 11.27
N LYS A 42 8.38 12.10 11.89
CA LYS A 42 9.80 12.10 11.51
C LYS A 42 10.24 10.82 10.81
N ALA A 43 9.30 10.05 10.26
CA ALA A 43 9.64 8.83 9.55
C ALA A 43 10.60 9.11 8.37
N ASP A 44 11.69 8.34 8.27
CA ASP A 44 12.60 8.43 7.13
C ASP A 44 12.01 7.69 5.92
N LEU A 45 11.68 8.47 4.88
CA LEU A 45 11.11 7.98 3.63
C LEU A 45 12.14 7.83 2.51
N LYS A 46 13.41 8.22 2.71
CA LYS A 46 14.42 8.26 1.63
C LYS A 46 14.59 6.93 0.91
N ALA A 47 14.53 5.83 1.65
CA ALA A 47 14.73 4.47 1.15
C ALA A 47 13.58 3.91 0.29
N PHE A 48 12.45 4.64 0.15
CA PHE A 48 11.27 4.22 -0.59
C PHE A 48 11.20 4.84 -1.99
N ASP A 49 10.66 4.07 -2.93
CA ASP A 49 10.42 4.51 -4.30
C ASP A 49 9.11 5.31 -4.42
N MET A 50 8.12 5.07 -3.56
CA MET A 50 6.86 5.81 -3.53
C MET A 50 6.23 5.84 -2.13
N VAL A 51 5.24 6.73 -1.96
CA VAL A 51 4.37 6.79 -0.78
C VAL A 51 2.94 6.41 -1.17
N LEU A 52 2.31 5.54 -0.36
CA LEU A 52 0.89 5.24 -0.44
C LEU A 52 0.26 5.67 0.89
N ILE A 53 -0.69 6.61 0.83
CA ILE A 53 -1.41 7.10 2.01
C ILE A 53 -2.74 6.36 2.09
N SER A 54 -2.89 5.44 3.05
CA SER A 54 -4.13 4.69 3.25
C SER A 54 -5.25 5.61 3.75
N GLU A 55 -6.50 5.39 3.33
CA GLU A 55 -7.67 6.09 3.87
C GLU A 55 -7.84 5.89 5.38
N VAL A 56 -7.32 4.79 5.93
CA VAL A 56 -7.31 4.53 7.39
C VAL A 56 -6.56 5.61 8.18
N THR A 57 -5.56 6.25 7.54
CA THR A 57 -4.79 7.34 8.13
C THR A 57 -5.71 8.50 8.48
N ALA A 58 -5.61 9.08 9.68
CA ALA A 58 -6.32 10.32 9.99
C ALA A 58 -5.82 11.47 9.09
N SER A 59 -6.72 12.32 8.59
CA SER A 59 -6.33 13.39 7.65
C SER A 59 -5.45 14.49 8.23
N THR A 60 -5.33 14.52 9.56
CA THR A 60 -4.45 15.43 10.32
C THR A 60 -3.40 14.65 11.10
N ALA A 61 -3.12 13.39 10.72
CA ALA A 61 -2.09 12.61 11.39
C ALA A 61 -0.73 13.32 11.24
N PRO A 62 0.14 13.27 12.26
CA PRO A 62 1.39 14.02 12.30
C PRO A 62 2.28 13.92 11.05
N ILE A 63 2.29 12.78 10.35
CA ILE A 63 3.08 12.64 9.11
C ILE A 63 2.44 13.33 7.89
N VAL A 64 1.11 13.52 7.86
CA VAL A 64 0.37 13.94 6.66
C VAL A 64 0.88 15.28 6.13
N ALA A 65 1.06 16.28 6.99
CA ALA A 65 1.60 17.57 6.59
C ALA A 65 2.99 17.46 5.90
N ASN A 66 3.82 16.51 6.32
CA ASN A 66 5.16 16.31 5.73
C ASN A 66 5.14 15.58 4.39
N LEU A 67 4.00 15.01 4.00
CA LEU A 67 3.80 14.35 2.71
C LEU A 67 3.31 15.33 1.64
N GLU A 68 2.91 16.54 2.03
CA GLU A 68 2.50 17.58 1.10
C GLU A 68 3.65 17.96 0.17
N GLY A 69 3.45 17.81 -1.15
CA GLY A 69 4.46 18.16 -2.15
C GLY A 69 5.75 17.32 -2.08
N ILE A 70 5.72 16.15 -1.43
CA ILE A 70 6.90 15.29 -1.31
C ILE A 70 7.49 14.96 -2.69
N ALA A 71 8.82 14.99 -2.78
CA ALA A 71 9.55 14.62 -4.00
C ALA A 71 9.63 13.09 -4.19
N LYS A 72 8.47 12.43 -4.19
CA LYS A 72 8.27 11.00 -4.47
C LYS A 72 6.91 10.79 -5.14
N PRO A 73 6.75 9.76 -5.98
CA PRO A 73 5.44 9.38 -6.47
C PRO A 73 4.46 9.09 -5.32
N VAL A 74 3.23 9.56 -5.45
CA VAL A 74 2.19 9.45 -4.42
C VAL A 74 0.97 8.74 -4.96
N LEU A 75 0.53 7.71 -4.24
CA LEU A 75 -0.85 7.22 -4.31
C LEU A 75 -1.58 7.71 -3.07
N ASN A 76 -2.42 8.73 -3.21
CA ASN A 76 -3.21 9.24 -2.11
C ASN A 76 -4.59 8.58 -2.09
N MET A 77 -4.88 7.79 -1.07
CA MET A 77 -6.23 7.30 -0.82
C MET A 77 -6.95 8.13 0.23
N LYS A 78 -6.21 8.93 1.02
CA LYS A 78 -6.78 9.78 2.06
C LYS A 78 -7.34 11.08 1.49
N VAL A 79 -8.51 11.04 0.88
CA VAL A 79 -9.11 12.22 0.24
C VAL A 79 -9.35 13.38 1.22
N HIS A 80 -9.68 13.06 2.47
CA HIS A 80 -9.84 14.07 3.50
C HIS A 80 -8.53 14.81 3.85
N SER A 81 -7.36 14.42 3.32
CA SER A 81 -6.13 15.19 3.49
C SER A 81 -6.20 16.56 2.81
N TYR A 82 -7.10 16.77 1.85
CA TYR A 82 -7.27 18.07 1.17
C TYR A 82 -8.14 19.06 1.94
N LYS A 83 -8.80 18.63 3.03
CA LYS A 83 -9.72 19.48 3.81
C LYS A 83 -9.00 20.70 4.38
N THR A 84 -9.75 21.78 4.56
CA THR A 84 -9.28 22.98 5.27
C THR A 84 -9.22 22.70 6.78
N ALA A 85 -8.07 22.23 7.27
CA ALA A 85 -7.85 21.97 8.68
C ALA A 85 -6.35 22.03 9.00
N ASP A 86 -6.02 22.44 10.23
CA ASP A 86 -4.64 22.39 10.71
C ASP A 86 -4.10 20.95 10.70
N GLY A 87 -2.91 20.76 10.12
CA GLY A 87 -2.29 19.46 9.88
C GLY A 87 -2.77 18.68 8.65
N ALA A 88 -3.78 19.17 7.93
CA ALA A 88 -4.14 18.69 6.59
C ALA A 88 -3.55 19.63 5.51
N TRP A 89 -3.56 19.21 4.24
CA TRP A 89 -2.95 19.97 3.15
C TRP A 89 -3.76 21.22 2.77
N SER A 90 -5.04 21.30 3.12
CA SER A 90 -5.88 22.46 2.84
C SER A 90 -5.91 22.86 1.35
N TRP A 91 -5.88 21.88 0.46
CA TRP A 91 -5.90 22.08 -0.99
C TRP A 91 -7.27 22.39 -1.56
N ALA A 92 -8.34 22.16 -0.80
CA ALA A 92 -9.71 22.29 -1.27
C ALA A 92 -10.46 23.41 -0.56
N GLU A 93 -11.23 24.21 -1.31
CA GLU A 93 -12.11 25.24 -0.75
C GLU A 93 -13.48 24.67 -0.33
N ASN A 94 -13.92 23.62 -1.01
CA ASN A 94 -15.18 22.89 -0.79
C ASN A 94 -15.05 21.45 -1.30
N GLY A 95 -16.10 20.62 -1.18
CA GLY A 95 -16.18 19.31 -1.86
C GLY A 95 -15.11 18.27 -1.48
N TYR A 96 -14.41 18.46 -0.36
CA TYR A 96 -13.37 17.56 0.12
C TYR A 96 -13.95 16.46 1.02
N GLY A 97 -13.44 15.24 0.88
CA GLY A 97 -13.74 14.16 1.82
C GLY A 97 -15.18 13.65 1.76
N ASP A 98 -15.92 13.97 0.71
CA ASP A 98 -17.27 13.48 0.57
C ASP A 98 -17.24 11.97 0.25
N ASN A 99 -18.19 11.26 0.86
CA ASN A 99 -18.26 9.80 0.82
C ASN A 99 -19.59 9.38 0.18
N THR A 100 -19.58 8.30 -0.60
CA THR A 100 -20.79 7.73 -1.19
C THR A 100 -20.94 6.25 -0.83
N THR A 101 -22.17 5.76 -0.87
CA THR A 101 -22.49 4.34 -0.79
C THR A 101 -22.48 3.66 -2.16
N ALA A 102 -22.31 4.43 -3.25
CA ALA A 102 -22.13 3.84 -4.58
C ALA A 102 -20.89 2.94 -4.62
N THR A 103 -21.01 1.80 -5.29
CA THR A 103 -19.97 0.76 -5.34
C THR A 103 -19.19 0.76 -6.65
N ASN A 104 -19.68 1.48 -7.65
CA ASN A 104 -19.20 1.38 -9.03
C ASN A 104 -18.62 2.71 -9.50
N LEU A 105 -17.60 2.61 -10.34
CA LEU A 105 -17.05 3.71 -11.10
C LEU A 105 -17.41 3.59 -12.57
N VAL A 106 -17.40 4.72 -13.27
CA VAL A 106 -17.47 4.84 -14.72
C VAL A 106 -16.14 5.41 -15.20
N VAL A 107 -15.51 4.73 -16.16
CA VAL A 107 -14.22 5.14 -16.75
C VAL A 107 -14.46 5.70 -18.14
N GLU A 108 -14.02 6.94 -18.36
CA GLU A 108 -14.12 7.57 -19.67
C GLU A 108 -13.31 6.81 -20.72
N SER A 109 -13.81 6.77 -21.96
CA SER A 109 -13.18 5.95 -23.03
C SER A 109 -11.71 6.31 -23.26
N ALA A 110 -11.35 7.59 -23.12
CA ALA A 110 -9.96 8.06 -23.24
C ALA A 110 -9.05 7.58 -22.09
N ALA A 111 -9.62 7.24 -20.94
CA ALA A 111 -8.90 6.78 -19.76
C ALA A 111 -8.79 5.24 -19.69
N GLN A 112 -9.57 4.49 -20.44
CA GLN A 112 -9.57 3.01 -20.39
C GLN A 112 -8.22 2.38 -20.78
N SER A 113 -7.41 3.06 -21.60
CA SER A 113 -6.04 2.63 -21.93
C SER A 113 -4.99 3.03 -20.89
N HIS A 114 -5.38 3.72 -19.81
CA HIS A 114 -4.45 4.12 -18.77
C HIS A 114 -3.84 2.86 -18.11
N PRO A 115 -2.52 2.83 -17.83
CA PRO A 115 -1.85 1.63 -17.32
C PRO A 115 -2.44 1.04 -16.04
N MET A 116 -3.15 1.85 -15.24
CA MET A 116 -3.84 1.35 -14.04
C MET A 116 -4.99 0.38 -14.35
N PHE A 117 -5.56 0.43 -15.55
CA PHE A 117 -6.66 -0.43 -15.98
C PHE A 117 -6.23 -1.59 -16.87
N LYS A 118 -4.92 -1.90 -16.94
CA LYS A 118 -4.38 -2.95 -17.83
C LYS A 118 -5.08 -4.32 -17.75
N ASP A 119 -5.60 -4.67 -16.58
CA ASP A 119 -6.25 -5.97 -16.32
C ASP A 119 -7.79 -5.89 -16.28
N ILE A 120 -8.37 -4.74 -16.63
CA ILE A 120 -9.82 -4.52 -16.59
C ILE A 120 -10.43 -4.82 -17.96
N ASP A 121 -11.48 -5.64 -17.99
CA ASP A 121 -12.22 -5.97 -19.20
C ASP A 121 -13.34 -4.96 -19.47
N PHE A 122 -13.06 -3.99 -20.33
CA PHE A 122 -14.06 -3.01 -20.79
C PHE A 122 -14.90 -3.48 -22.00
N SER A 123 -14.79 -4.74 -22.43
CA SER A 123 -15.57 -5.24 -23.58
C SER A 123 -17.08 -5.26 -23.36
N LYS A 124 -17.52 -5.23 -22.09
CA LYS A 124 -18.92 -5.31 -21.66
C LYS A 124 -19.50 -3.98 -21.14
N GLY A 125 -18.73 -2.90 -21.22
CA GLY A 125 -19.10 -1.59 -20.70
C GLY A 125 -17.92 -0.89 -20.04
N ASN A 126 -18.14 0.35 -19.61
CA ASN A 126 -17.13 1.21 -19.00
C ASN A 126 -17.25 1.31 -17.47
N GLU A 127 -17.99 0.40 -16.86
CA GLU A 127 -18.24 0.38 -15.43
C GLU A 127 -17.31 -0.61 -14.71
N ILE A 128 -16.86 -0.25 -13.51
CA ILE A 128 -16.05 -1.12 -12.66
C ILE A 128 -16.70 -1.17 -11.28
N GLN A 129 -17.01 -2.37 -10.79
CA GLN A 129 -17.43 -2.55 -9.40
C GLN A 129 -16.20 -2.57 -8.49
N MET A 130 -16.03 -1.52 -7.68
CA MET A 130 -14.87 -1.40 -6.78
C MET A 130 -15.10 -2.14 -5.45
N VAL A 131 -16.35 -2.15 -4.99
CA VAL A 131 -16.75 -2.73 -3.70
C VAL A 131 -17.91 -3.71 -3.92
N SER A 132 -17.83 -4.92 -3.38
CA SER A 132 -18.89 -5.94 -3.51
C SER A 132 -20.07 -5.70 -2.58
N GLU A 133 -19.82 -5.09 -1.42
CA GLU A 133 -20.81 -4.79 -0.39
C GLU A 133 -20.40 -3.54 0.41
N VAL A 134 -21.35 -2.66 0.68
CA VAL A 134 -21.12 -1.44 1.47
C VAL A 134 -21.27 -1.75 2.95
N ASN A 135 -20.25 -1.45 3.75
CA ASN A 135 -20.39 -1.48 5.20
C ASN A 135 -21.05 -0.17 5.70
N THR A 136 -20.30 0.93 5.71
CA THR A 136 -20.85 2.27 6.04
C THR A 136 -20.76 3.23 4.86
N LYS A 137 -19.62 3.23 4.16
CA LYS A 137 -19.35 3.98 2.93
C LYS A 137 -18.45 3.14 2.03
N ALA A 138 -18.54 3.32 0.72
CA ALA A 138 -17.79 2.54 -0.25
C ALA A 138 -16.65 3.36 -0.87
N LEU A 139 -16.99 4.54 -1.40
CA LEU A 139 -16.05 5.38 -2.14
C LEU A 139 -15.93 6.75 -1.48
N THR A 140 -14.78 7.36 -1.71
CA THR A 140 -14.53 8.79 -1.46
C THR A 140 -14.27 9.47 -2.78
N TYR A 141 -14.42 10.79 -2.84
CA TYR A 141 -14.21 11.54 -4.07
C TYR A 141 -13.71 12.95 -3.81
N MET A 142 -13.01 13.49 -4.80
CA MET A 142 -12.59 14.88 -4.84
C MET A 142 -12.65 15.34 -6.28
N ASN A 143 -13.40 16.41 -6.48
CA ASN A 143 -13.56 17.02 -7.77
C ASN A 143 -12.39 17.99 -8.04
N PRO A 144 -11.68 17.91 -9.18
CA PRO A 144 -10.55 18.79 -9.47
C PRO A 144 -10.88 20.28 -9.40
N GLU A 145 -12.09 20.68 -9.77
CA GLU A 145 -12.56 22.08 -9.72
C GLU A 145 -12.68 22.64 -8.30
N SER A 146 -12.70 21.78 -7.28
CA SER A 146 -12.72 22.18 -5.87
C SER A 146 -11.33 22.50 -5.31
N PHE A 147 -10.26 22.25 -6.07
CA PHE A 147 -8.89 22.60 -5.66
C PHE A 147 -8.61 24.10 -5.76
N THR A 148 -8.05 24.66 -4.69
CA THR A 148 -7.61 26.07 -4.60
C THR A 148 -6.40 26.33 -5.49
N ASP A 149 -6.40 27.44 -6.23
CA ASP A 149 -5.26 27.92 -7.03
C ASP A 149 -4.59 26.82 -7.89
N ALA A 150 -5.40 25.90 -8.41
CA ALA A 150 -4.91 24.78 -9.20
C ALA A 150 -4.38 25.25 -10.56
N ALA A 151 -3.16 24.84 -10.90
CA ALA A 151 -2.55 25.04 -12.20
C ALA A 151 -1.98 23.73 -12.74
N GLY A 152 -2.04 23.56 -14.05
CA GLY A 152 -1.79 22.27 -14.72
C GLY A 152 -3.10 21.53 -14.99
N ASN A 153 -3.06 20.60 -15.95
CA ASN A 153 -4.25 19.87 -16.37
C ASN A 153 -4.49 18.66 -15.46
N ILE A 154 -5.15 18.86 -14.31
CA ILE A 154 -5.56 17.77 -13.42
C ILE A 154 -6.62 16.94 -14.13
N GLN A 155 -6.33 15.65 -14.34
CA GLN A 155 -7.17 14.77 -15.14
C GLN A 155 -8.13 13.99 -14.26
N SER A 156 -9.42 14.11 -14.55
CA SER A 156 -10.44 13.17 -14.05
C SER A 156 -10.31 11.85 -14.82
N ILE A 157 -10.09 10.75 -14.11
CA ILE A 157 -9.86 9.42 -14.71
C ILE A 157 -11.11 8.55 -14.62
N ALA A 158 -11.78 8.57 -13.47
CA ALA A 158 -13.02 7.81 -13.25
C ALA A 158 -13.93 8.52 -12.25
N SER A 159 -15.23 8.50 -12.54
CA SER A 159 -16.26 9.11 -11.70
C SER A 159 -17.17 8.05 -11.08
N VAL A 160 -17.88 8.42 -10.02
CA VAL A 160 -18.87 7.56 -9.38
C VAL A 160 -20.02 7.29 -10.35
N LYS A 161 -20.45 6.03 -10.45
CA LYS A 161 -21.53 5.65 -11.37
C LYS A 161 -22.82 6.40 -11.04
N GLY A 162 -23.36 7.10 -12.05
CA GLY A 162 -24.62 7.84 -11.94
C GLY A 162 -24.47 9.20 -11.25
N GLU A 163 -23.24 9.61 -10.94
CA GLU A 163 -22.92 10.88 -10.31
C GLU A 163 -21.78 11.58 -11.09
N GLU A 164 -21.55 12.87 -10.88
CA GLU A 164 -20.48 13.65 -11.55
C GLU A 164 -19.15 13.59 -10.77
N GLN A 165 -19.19 13.06 -9.56
CA GLN A 165 -18.13 13.05 -8.57
C GLN A 165 -16.92 12.23 -9.02
N VAL A 166 -15.73 12.83 -8.98
CA VAL A 166 -14.48 12.22 -9.43
C VAL A 166 -13.85 11.41 -8.30
N CYS A 167 -13.82 10.08 -8.48
CA CYS A 167 -13.23 9.15 -7.50
C CYS A 167 -11.73 8.94 -7.76
N ILE A 168 -11.32 8.93 -9.03
CA ILE A 168 -9.93 8.77 -9.45
C ILE A 168 -9.51 9.99 -10.26
N LEU A 169 -8.42 10.62 -9.85
CA LEU A 169 -7.77 11.70 -10.58
C LEU A 169 -6.26 11.50 -10.65
N GLU A 170 -5.64 12.13 -11.64
CA GLU A 170 -4.19 12.24 -11.78
C GLU A 170 -3.80 13.72 -11.80
N ILE A 171 -2.84 14.08 -10.95
CA ILE A 171 -2.25 15.43 -10.96
C ILE A 171 -0.91 15.33 -11.71
N PRO A 172 -0.74 16.04 -12.84
CA PRO A 172 0.46 15.90 -13.65
C PRO A 172 1.68 16.52 -12.97
N VAL A 173 2.86 15.98 -13.27
CA VAL A 173 4.13 16.56 -12.85
C VAL A 173 4.24 18.00 -13.37
N GLY A 174 4.63 18.92 -12.49
CA GLY A 174 4.72 20.35 -12.77
C GLY A 174 3.44 21.13 -12.47
N ALA A 175 2.33 20.46 -12.13
CA ALA A 175 1.14 21.13 -11.61
C ALA A 175 1.42 21.81 -10.26
N SER A 176 0.54 22.73 -9.88
CA SER A 176 0.46 23.28 -8.53
C SER A 176 -0.96 23.26 -8.00
N VAL A 177 -1.12 23.01 -6.71
CA VAL A 177 -2.40 23.09 -6.00
C VAL A 177 -2.16 23.83 -4.69
N ALA A 178 -2.93 24.88 -4.40
CA ALA A 178 -2.77 25.74 -3.23
C ALA A 178 -1.31 26.22 -3.02
N GLY A 179 -0.59 26.50 -4.11
CA GLY A 179 0.82 26.90 -4.09
C GLY A 179 1.82 25.73 -3.93
N THR A 180 1.37 24.52 -3.61
CA THR A 180 2.21 23.32 -3.53
C THR A 180 2.51 22.78 -4.93
N LYS A 181 3.80 22.62 -5.24
CA LYS A 181 4.26 22.08 -6.53
C LYS A 181 4.31 20.55 -6.50
N ILE A 182 3.76 19.94 -7.55
CA ILE A 182 3.81 18.50 -7.75
C ILE A 182 5.05 18.16 -8.58
N SER A 183 6.07 17.58 -7.94
CA SER A 183 7.37 17.29 -8.56
C SER A 183 7.50 15.87 -9.10
N GLU A 184 6.59 14.96 -8.70
CA GLU A 184 6.57 13.56 -9.06
C GLU A 184 5.13 13.12 -9.36
N LYS A 185 4.94 11.94 -9.96
CA LYS A 185 3.60 11.47 -10.35
C LYS A 185 2.67 11.36 -9.14
N PHE A 186 1.42 11.79 -9.29
CA PHE A 186 0.44 11.79 -8.23
C PHE A 186 -0.91 11.24 -8.74
N ILE A 187 -1.41 10.20 -8.10
CA ILE A 187 -2.76 9.67 -8.32
C ILE A 187 -3.51 9.69 -7.00
N GLN A 188 -4.79 10.04 -7.07
CA GLN A 188 -5.75 9.75 -6.04
C GLN A 188 -6.66 8.60 -6.46
N ILE A 189 -6.95 7.68 -5.54
CA ILE A 189 -8.03 6.70 -5.69
C ILE A 189 -8.89 6.75 -4.43
N GLY A 190 -10.14 7.17 -4.58
CA GLY A 190 -11.06 7.32 -3.46
C GLY A 190 -11.76 6.03 -3.06
N LEU A 191 -11.15 5.25 -2.17
CA LEU A 191 -11.78 4.08 -1.53
C LEU A 191 -11.97 4.36 -0.04
N ASN A 192 -13.16 4.09 0.49
CA ASN A 192 -13.42 4.28 1.90
C ASN A 192 -12.99 3.05 2.74
N SER A 193 -12.22 3.29 3.79
CA SER A 193 -11.66 2.24 4.65
C SER A 193 -12.70 1.38 5.35
N SER A 194 -13.91 1.89 5.60
CA SER A 194 -14.99 1.10 6.22
C SER A 194 -15.41 -0.11 5.38
N SER A 195 -15.15 -0.10 4.06
CA SER A 195 -15.46 -1.18 3.13
C SER A 195 -14.23 -1.88 2.55
N TYR A 196 -13.03 -1.71 3.14
CA TYR A 196 -11.82 -2.41 2.68
C TYR A 196 -11.95 -3.94 2.69
N ALA A 197 -12.73 -4.49 3.62
CA ALA A 197 -13.06 -5.92 3.66
C ALA A 197 -13.77 -6.41 2.39
N ASN A 198 -14.42 -5.52 1.64
CA ASN A 198 -15.32 -5.82 0.54
C ASN A 198 -14.78 -5.35 -0.82
N LEU A 199 -13.48 -5.01 -0.91
CA LEU A 199 -12.86 -4.67 -2.19
C LEU A 199 -12.88 -5.87 -3.14
N THR A 200 -13.22 -5.60 -4.40
CA THR A 200 -13.21 -6.57 -5.49
C THR A 200 -11.79 -6.81 -6.01
N ASN A 201 -11.60 -7.87 -6.80
CA ASN A 201 -10.31 -8.14 -7.45
C ASN A 201 -9.93 -7.03 -8.44
N ASP A 202 -10.91 -6.41 -9.09
CA ASP A 202 -10.68 -5.29 -10.02
C ASP A 202 -10.16 -4.07 -9.25
N ALA A 203 -10.77 -3.73 -8.11
CA ALA A 203 -10.28 -2.63 -7.26
C ALA A 203 -8.84 -2.87 -6.80
N LEU A 204 -8.52 -4.07 -6.32
CA LEU A 204 -7.18 -4.43 -5.89
C LEU A 204 -6.19 -4.37 -7.07
N SER A 205 -6.59 -4.83 -8.25
CA SER A 205 -5.75 -4.77 -9.46
C SER A 205 -5.48 -3.33 -9.89
N ILE A 206 -6.48 -2.45 -9.83
CA ILE A 206 -6.32 -1.01 -10.13
C ILE A 206 -5.34 -0.36 -9.17
N VAL A 207 -5.46 -0.60 -7.86
CA VAL A 207 -4.55 -0.05 -6.85
C VAL A 207 -3.11 -0.55 -7.07
N ARG A 208 -2.93 -1.85 -7.33
CA ARG A 208 -1.63 -2.44 -7.66
C ARG A 208 -1.03 -1.81 -8.92
N ASN A 209 -1.82 -1.71 -9.97
CA ASN A 209 -1.37 -1.19 -11.26
C ASN A 209 -1.09 0.31 -11.20
N ALA A 210 -1.80 1.06 -10.34
CA ALA A 210 -1.47 2.45 -10.02
C ALA A 210 -0.10 2.56 -9.35
N CYS A 211 0.21 1.70 -8.38
CA CYS A 211 1.56 1.66 -7.77
C CYS A 211 2.64 1.40 -8.82
N TYR A 212 2.42 0.44 -9.72
CA TYR A 212 3.35 0.15 -10.82
C TYR A 212 3.52 1.33 -11.78
N TYR A 213 2.43 1.98 -12.16
CA TYR A 213 2.45 3.16 -13.02
C TYR A 213 3.24 4.33 -12.40
N LEU A 214 2.99 4.60 -11.12
CA LEU A 214 3.65 5.65 -10.35
C LEU A 214 5.16 5.42 -10.24
N MET A 215 5.58 4.16 -10.09
CA MET A 215 7.00 3.79 -10.01
C MET A 215 7.65 3.47 -11.37
N GLY A 216 6.93 3.64 -12.49
CA GLY A 216 7.46 3.43 -13.84
C GLY A 216 7.69 1.97 -14.23
N MET A 217 6.96 1.01 -13.64
CA MET A 217 7.16 -0.43 -13.82
C MET A 217 6.41 -1.03 -15.04
N ASN A 218 5.94 -0.19 -15.97
CA ASN A 218 4.96 -0.55 -17.01
C ASN A 218 5.42 -1.64 -18.01
N SER A 219 6.71 -1.99 -18.07
CA SER A 219 7.28 -2.94 -19.04
C SER A 219 7.67 -4.32 -18.47
N GLY A 220 7.30 -4.65 -17.23
CA GLY A 220 7.77 -5.88 -16.56
C GLY A 220 6.77 -6.57 -15.65
N LEU A 221 5.47 -6.33 -15.81
CA LEU A 221 4.46 -7.05 -15.03
C LEU A 221 4.49 -8.53 -15.42
N PRO A 222 4.67 -9.47 -14.47
CA PRO A 222 4.40 -10.85 -14.78
C PRO A 222 2.94 -10.94 -15.23
N SER A 223 2.74 -11.45 -16.43
CA SER A 223 1.43 -11.87 -16.90
C SER A 223 0.80 -12.78 -15.84
N ASN A 224 -0.53 -12.76 -15.74
CA ASN A 224 -1.36 -13.58 -14.83
C ASN A 224 -1.20 -15.11 -14.99
N SER A 225 -0.08 -15.58 -15.55
CA SER A 225 0.34 -16.96 -15.71
C SER A 225 1.36 -17.44 -14.67
N ASP A 226 1.80 -16.61 -13.72
CA ASP A 226 2.65 -17.06 -12.62
C ASP A 226 1.84 -17.94 -11.67
N THR A 227 1.74 -19.20 -12.08
CA THR A 227 1.26 -20.31 -11.29
C THR A 227 2.15 -20.36 -10.05
N PHE A 228 1.55 -20.16 -8.88
CA PHE A 228 2.19 -20.34 -7.58
C PHE A 228 3.01 -21.63 -7.54
N LYS A 229 4.33 -21.52 -7.74
CA LYS A 229 5.25 -22.61 -7.45
C LYS A 229 5.62 -22.50 -5.98
N SER A 230 4.74 -23.08 -5.18
CA SER A 230 5.07 -23.58 -3.84
C SER A 230 6.31 -24.47 -3.94
N THR A 231 7.43 -24.00 -3.39
CA THR A 231 8.51 -24.86 -2.94
C THR A 231 8.85 -24.44 -1.53
N ALA A 232 8.32 -25.23 -0.57
CA ALA A 232 8.39 -25.07 0.89
C ALA A 232 7.62 -23.84 1.45
N THR A 233 6.30 -23.97 1.47
CA THR A 233 5.28 -23.25 2.28
C THR A 233 5.78 -22.08 3.14
N GLY A 234 5.52 -20.85 2.68
CA GLY A 234 5.17 -19.69 3.50
C GLY A 234 6.29 -18.80 4.04
N MET A 235 7.57 -19.13 3.89
CA MET A 235 8.67 -18.31 4.44
C MET A 235 9.88 -18.19 3.49
N ASN A 236 10.30 -16.94 3.24
CA ASN A 236 11.50 -16.55 2.50
C ASN A 236 12.53 -15.94 3.45
N ILE A 237 13.79 -16.36 3.33
CA ILE A 237 14.89 -15.79 4.11
C ILE A 237 16.10 -15.46 3.24
N TYR A 238 16.82 -14.41 3.60
CA TYR A 238 18.13 -14.11 3.03
C TYR A 238 19.01 -13.32 4.01
N VAL A 239 20.33 -13.53 3.92
CA VAL A 239 21.32 -12.82 4.72
C VAL A 239 21.99 -11.76 3.86
N SER A 240 22.03 -10.52 4.34
CA SER A 240 22.73 -9.42 3.69
C SER A 240 23.44 -8.57 4.73
N SER A 241 24.76 -8.38 4.58
CA SER A 241 25.57 -7.48 5.42
C SER A 241 25.41 -7.72 6.93
N GLY A 242 25.38 -8.99 7.37
CA GLY A 242 25.24 -9.34 8.79
C GLY A 242 23.81 -9.22 9.34
N ILE A 243 22.81 -9.00 8.49
CA ILE A 243 21.39 -8.97 8.84
C ILE A 243 20.68 -10.15 8.20
N LEU A 244 19.91 -10.88 9.00
CA LEU A 244 18.97 -11.88 8.50
C LEU A 244 17.63 -11.21 8.22
N ASN A 245 17.16 -11.33 6.99
CA ASN A 245 15.88 -10.85 6.52
C ASN A 245 14.94 -12.05 6.42
N ILE A 246 13.77 -11.93 7.02
CA ILE A 246 12.75 -12.98 7.13
C ILE A 246 11.45 -12.40 6.61
N SER A 247 10.81 -13.11 5.69
CA SER A 247 9.51 -12.76 5.15
C SER A 247 8.62 -13.99 5.23
N PHE A 248 7.45 -13.89 5.85
CA PHE A 248 6.50 -15.00 5.91
C PHE A 248 5.07 -14.50 5.84
N ASP A 249 4.19 -15.34 5.31
CA ASP A 249 2.77 -15.01 5.21
C ASP A 249 2.03 -15.44 6.48
N ASN A 250 1.11 -14.60 6.95
CA ASN A 250 0.19 -14.92 8.04
C ASN A 250 -1.23 -14.51 7.63
N ASP A 251 -2.25 -15.19 8.16
CA ASP A 251 -3.65 -14.90 7.84
C ASP A 251 -4.38 -14.11 8.93
N GLY A 252 -3.74 -13.88 10.09
CA GLY A 252 -4.36 -13.24 11.26
C GLY A 252 -3.52 -12.12 11.89
N TYR A 253 -4.12 -11.44 12.87
CA TYR A 253 -3.37 -10.65 13.85
C TYR A 253 -3.04 -11.55 15.03
N ASP A 254 -1.77 -11.89 15.20
CA ASP A 254 -1.33 -12.75 16.31
C ASP A 254 0.13 -12.51 16.66
N LYS A 255 0.65 -13.27 17.63
CA LYS A 255 2.06 -13.31 17.98
C LYS A 255 2.74 -14.48 17.28
N ALA A 256 3.91 -14.22 16.71
CA ALA A 256 4.82 -15.27 16.25
C ALA A 256 6.14 -15.20 17.02
N ASN A 257 6.65 -16.36 17.41
CA ASN A 257 7.97 -16.53 17.97
C ASN A 257 8.96 -16.78 16.83
N ILE A 258 9.97 -15.93 16.73
CA ILE A 258 11.09 -16.08 15.81
C ILE A 258 12.28 -16.56 16.60
N SER A 259 12.78 -17.76 16.28
CA SER A 259 13.86 -18.42 17.01
C SER A 259 15.01 -18.75 16.08
N ILE A 260 16.22 -18.27 16.40
CA ILE A 260 17.46 -18.71 15.74
C ILE A 260 18.05 -19.87 16.54
N ILE A 261 18.29 -20.99 15.87
CA ILE A 261 18.69 -22.25 16.48
C ILE A 261 20.04 -22.69 15.88
N GLY A 262 21.01 -23.01 16.73
CA GLY A 262 22.30 -23.55 16.31
C GLY A 262 22.21 -25.02 15.87
N ILE A 263 23.27 -25.53 15.22
CA ILE A 263 23.34 -26.94 14.78
C ILE A 263 23.17 -27.97 15.90
N THR A 264 23.43 -27.58 17.15
CA THR A 264 23.25 -28.43 18.33
C THR A 264 21.80 -28.48 18.82
N GLY A 265 20.88 -27.77 18.17
CA GLY A 265 19.50 -27.58 18.63
C GLY A 265 19.34 -26.50 19.70
N LYS A 266 20.42 -25.84 20.13
CA LYS A 266 20.34 -24.76 21.11
C LYS A 266 19.74 -23.50 20.48
N ILE A 267 18.72 -22.92 21.13
CA ILE A 267 18.19 -21.59 20.79
C ILE A 267 19.25 -20.54 21.17
N ILE A 268 19.63 -19.73 20.18
CA ILE A 268 20.65 -18.69 20.27
C ILE A 268 20.01 -17.32 20.47
N SER A 269 18.88 -17.09 19.80
CA SER A 269 18.07 -15.89 19.93
C SER A 269 16.60 -16.29 19.78
N GLN A 270 15.73 -15.61 20.50
CA GLN A 270 14.28 -15.76 20.37
C GLN A 270 13.62 -14.41 20.63
N GLU A 271 12.69 -14.03 19.76
CA GLU A 271 11.88 -12.82 19.91
C GLU A 271 10.42 -13.15 19.58
N THR A 272 9.49 -12.60 20.36
CA THR A 272 8.06 -12.64 20.03
C THR A 272 7.70 -11.36 19.32
N ILE A 273 7.17 -11.47 18.10
CA ILE A 273 6.71 -10.34 17.31
C ILE A 273 5.19 -10.37 17.16
N GLU A 274 4.59 -9.19 17.08
CA GLU A 274 3.23 -9.05 16.58
C GLU A 274 3.26 -9.27 15.05
N THR A 275 2.30 -10.03 14.57
CA THR A 275 2.10 -10.33 13.15
C THR A 275 0.79 -9.73 12.69
N ILE A 276 0.73 -9.48 11.39
CA ILE A 276 -0.43 -8.93 10.71
C ILE A 276 -0.84 -9.87 9.56
N PRO A 277 -2.11 -9.84 9.13
CA PRO A 277 -2.52 -10.55 7.93
C PRO A 277 -1.73 -10.07 6.71
N GLY A 278 -1.33 -11.00 5.85
CA GLY A 278 -0.45 -10.75 4.72
C GLY A 278 1.01 -11.10 5.01
N ARG A 279 1.92 -10.44 4.28
CA ARG A 279 3.36 -10.72 4.36
C ARG A 279 4.00 -9.92 5.48
N ASN A 280 4.50 -10.63 6.47
CA ASN A 280 5.26 -10.10 7.59
C ASN A 280 6.75 -10.07 7.23
N ASN A 281 7.37 -8.90 7.34
CA ASN A 281 8.81 -8.74 7.12
C ASN A 281 9.49 -8.40 8.43
N TYR A 282 10.46 -9.22 8.83
CA TYR A 282 11.23 -9.06 10.05
C TYR A 282 12.73 -9.13 9.75
N GLN A 283 13.52 -8.35 10.50
CA GLN A 283 14.96 -8.30 10.36
C GLN A 283 15.60 -8.48 11.72
N THR A 284 16.66 -9.27 11.78
CA THR A 284 17.44 -9.44 13.00
C THR A 284 18.94 -9.43 12.72
N SER A 285 19.69 -8.90 13.67
CA SER A 285 21.15 -8.81 13.57
C SER A 285 21.78 -10.16 13.85
N LEU A 286 22.75 -10.54 13.01
CA LEU A 286 23.60 -11.70 13.21
C LEU A 286 24.92 -11.34 13.91
N SER A 287 25.05 -10.10 14.39
CA SER A 287 26.24 -9.64 15.08
C SER A 287 26.54 -10.49 16.30
N GLY A 288 27.79 -10.92 16.44
CA GLY A 288 28.23 -11.80 17.52
C GLY A 288 27.96 -13.29 17.30
N MET A 289 27.28 -13.67 16.21
CA MET A 289 27.15 -15.08 15.83
C MET A 289 28.39 -15.58 15.09
N ALA A 290 28.91 -16.73 15.47
CA ALA A 290 30.03 -17.36 14.78
C ALA A 290 29.66 -17.76 13.33
N SER A 291 30.65 -17.88 12.45
CA SER A 291 30.44 -18.44 11.12
C SER A 291 29.97 -19.90 11.24
N GLY A 292 28.89 -20.25 10.55
CA GLY A 292 28.27 -21.56 10.70
C GLY A 292 26.90 -21.70 10.06
N VAL A 293 26.33 -22.89 10.15
CA VAL A 293 24.96 -23.19 9.71
C VAL A 293 24.01 -22.98 10.89
N TYR A 294 22.87 -22.36 10.62
CA TYR A 294 21.83 -22.10 11.60
C TYR A 294 20.46 -22.45 11.02
N MET A 295 19.49 -22.65 11.90
CA MET A 295 18.09 -22.73 11.55
C MET A 295 17.36 -21.51 12.10
N ILE A 296 16.32 -21.08 11.41
CA ILE A 296 15.35 -20.10 11.87
C ILE A 296 13.99 -20.79 11.91
N SER A 297 13.29 -20.67 13.04
CA SER A 297 11.91 -21.10 13.19
C SER A 297 11.01 -19.88 13.37
N VAL A 298 9.84 -19.88 12.73
CA VAL A 298 8.76 -18.92 12.94
C VAL A 298 7.51 -19.71 13.29
N GLU A 299 7.05 -19.55 14.54
CA GLU A 299 5.97 -20.34 15.13
C GLU A 299 4.94 -19.44 15.82
N GLY A 300 3.65 -19.60 15.48
CA GLY A 300 2.55 -18.87 16.13
C GLY A 300 1.23 -19.05 15.38
N ASN A 301 0.13 -19.28 16.10
CA ASN A 301 -1.24 -19.43 15.57
C ASN A 301 -1.36 -20.07 14.17
N GLY A 302 -0.91 -21.32 14.02
CA GLY A 302 -0.99 -22.06 12.77
C GLY A 302 0.17 -21.83 11.79
N ILE A 303 1.01 -20.81 12.03
CA ILE A 303 2.31 -20.64 11.37
C ILE A 303 3.30 -21.61 12.00
N HIS A 304 3.94 -22.41 11.14
CA HIS A 304 5.05 -23.27 11.53
C HIS A 304 6.02 -23.38 10.35
N HIS A 305 6.98 -22.46 10.32
CA HIS A 305 7.99 -22.40 9.28
C HIS A 305 9.38 -22.60 9.85
N VAL A 306 10.18 -23.43 9.18
CA VAL A 306 11.58 -23.64 9.53
C VAL A 306 12.41 -23.50 8.26
N ALA A 307 13.49 -22.75 8.34
CA ALA A 307 14.44 -22.63 7.25
C ALA A 307 15.89 -22.65 7.76
N LYS A 308 16.80 -23.03 6.87
CA LYS A 308 18.25 -23.07 7.11
C LYS A 308 18.91 -21.85 6.50
N PHE A 309 19.86 -21.26 7.21
CA PHE A 309 20.76 -20.23 6.67
C PHE A 309 22.21 -20.43 7.11
N ILE A 310 23.11 -19.68 6.49
CA ILE A 310 24.55 -19.73 6.77
C ILE A 310 25.02 -18.34 7.13
N VAL A 311 25.73 -18.22 8.25
CA VAL A 311 26.47 -17.02 8.64
C VAL A 311 27.90 -17.17 8.14
N LYS A 312 28.37 -16.17 7.40
CA LYS A 312 29.77 -16.01 7.01
C LYS A 312 30.23 -14.64 7.48
N GLN A 313 31.13 -14.60 8.46
CA GLN A 313 31.88 -13.39 8.79
C GLN A 313 33.04 -13.20 7.82
#